data_AF-A0ABC8S2W7-F1
#
_entry.id   AF-A0ABC8S2W7-F1
#
_cell.length_a   1.000
_cell.length_b   1.000
_cell.length_c   1.000
_cell.angle_alpha   90.00
_cell.angle_beta   90.00
_cell.angle_gamma   90.00
#
_symmetry.space_group_name_H-M   'P 1'
#
loop_
_entity.id
_entity.type
_entity.pdbx_description
1 polymer ?
#
loop_
_entity_poly.entity_id
_entity_poly.type
_entity_poly.pdbx_seq_one_letter_code
_entity_poly.pdbx_strand_id
1 'polypeptide(L)'
;MEYTDQKPLTTHFVSATDSPGFTHLSWALPRSSVIGLDAEWKPIRTRQDTFPTVCLLQIACRLVGNDDSTAQQNESLVFLLDLSTIPLSSIYELMKDVFVSPHILKLGFLFKQDLVFLSSTFCSQGCDPGFDRVEPYFDIASIYNYLQHNQPGRKMPKETKGLSTICEEILGFSLSKVLYFNTHILSI
;
A
#
# COMPACT_ATOMS: atom_id res chain seq x y z
N MET A 1 12.92 -29.15 -1.01
CA MET A 1 12.12 -27.92 -0.92
C MET A 1 11.32 -27.84 -2.20
N GLU A 2 10.02 -28.11 -2.15
CA GLU A 2 9.13 -27.87 -3.27
C GLU A 2 9.02 -26.36 -3.47
N TYR A 3 9.43 -25.88 -4.64
CA TYR A 3 9.01 -24.56 -5.12
C TYR A 3 7.51 -24.67 -5.39
N THR A 4 6.69 -24.17 -4.48
CA THR A 4 5.28 -23.90 -4.78
C THR A 4 5.25 -22.95 -5.96
N ASP A 5 4.66 -23.37 -7.07
CA ASP A 5 4.42 -22.57 -8.27
C ASP A 5 3.55 -21.38 -7.87
N GLN A 6 4.17 -20.25 -7.51
CA GLN A 6 3.46 -19.05 -7.11
C GLN A 6 2.83 -18.46 -8.36
N LYS A 7 1.50 -18.53 -8.45
CA LYS A 7 0.73 -17.87 -9.50
C LYS A 7 1.18 -16.40 -9.58
N PRO A 8 1.54 -15.89 -10.77
CA PRO A 8 2.04 -14.54 -10.91
C PRO A 8 1.01 -13.53 -10.38
N LEU A 9 1.49 -12.57 -9.59
CA LEU A 9 0.68 -11.46 -9.09
C LEU A 9 0.14 -10.66 -10.28
N THR A 10 -1.18 -10.53 -10.35
CA THR A 10 -1.81 -9.74 -11.41
C THR A 10 -1.73 -8.27 -11.02
N THR A 11 -0.97 -7.49 -11.80
CA THR A 11 -0.74 -6.06 -11.56
C THR A 11 -1.50 -5.22 -12.58
N HIS A 12 -2.25 -4.22 -12.10
CA HIS A 12 -2.97 -3.26 -12.92
C HIS A 12 -2.41 -1.86 -12.69
N PHE A 13 -2.06 -1.17 -13.78
CA PHE A 13 -1.75 0.26 -13.75
C PHE A 13 -3.01 1.08 -13.96
N VAL A 14 -3.22 2.12 -13.15
CA VAL A 14 -4.44 2.93 -13.13
C VAL A 14 -4.07 4.41 -13.20
N SER A 15 -4.25 5.01 -14.38
CA SER A 15 -3.97 6.43 -14.66
C SER A 15 -5.20 7.21 -15.15
N ALA A 16 -6.30 6.53 -15.47
CA ALA A 16 -7.52 7.15 -16.00
C ALA A 16 -8.76 6.34 -15.62
N THR A 17 -9.92 7.01 -15.56
CA THR A 17 -11.20 6.45 -15.11
C THR A 17 -11.89 5.55 -16.14
N ASP A 18 -11.52 5.67 -17.42
CA ASP A 18 -12.03 4.87 -18.53
C ASP A 18 -11.19 3.59 -18.78
N SER A 19 -10.17 3.34 -17.94
CA SER A 19 -9.30 2.19 -18.08
C SER A 19 -9.93 0.91 -17.49
N PRO A 20 -9.60 -0.28 -18.05
CA PRO A 20 -9.93 -1.55 -17.41
C PRO A 20 -9.36 -1.63 -15.97
N GLY A 21 -8.16 -1.08 -15.74
CA GLY A 21 -7.54 -1.03 -14.43
C GLY A 21 -8.38 -0.30 -13.38
N PHE A 22 -9.00 0.84 -13.75
CA PHE A 22 -9.91 1.57 -12.87
C PHE A 22 -11.19 0.79 -12.56
N THR A 23 -11.74 0.10 -13.58
CA THR A 23 -12.90 -0.78 -13.40
C THR A 23 -12.57 -1.91 -12.41
N HIS A 24 -11.42 -2.56 -12.58
CA HIS A 24 -10.95 -3.60 -11.67
C HIS A 24 -10.68 -3.06 -10.25
N LEU A 25 -10.08 -1.89 -10.12
CA LEU A 25 -9.84 -1.23 -8.83
C LEU A 25 -11.16 -1.00 -8.08
N SER A 26 -12.12 -0.34 -8.74
CA SER A 26 -13.43 -0.01 -8.17
C SER A 26 -14.22 -1.25 -7.77
N TRP A 27 -14.00 -2.37 -8.46
CA TRP A 27 -14.62 -3.64 -8.12
C TRP A 27 -13.89 -4.37 -6.99
N ALA A 28 -12.56 -4.48 -7.05
CA ALA A 28 -11.76 -5.31 -6.15
C ALA A 28 -11.60 -4.70 -4.77
N LEU A 29 -11.38 -3.39 -4.69
CA LEU A 29 -11.03 -2.72 -3.45
C LEU A 29 -12.08 -2.87 -2.34
N PRO A 30 -13.39 -2.62 -2.58
CA PRO A 30 -14.42 -2.82 -1.56
C PRO A 30 -14.72 -4.30 -1.24
N ARG A 31 -14.24 -5.23 -2.08
CA ARG A 31 -14.43 -6.70 -1.93
C ARG A 31 -13.22 -7.39 -1.32
N SER A 32 -12.20 -6.62 -0.94
CA SER A 32 -10.98 -7.15 -0.37
C SER A 32 -11.15 -7.46 1.12
N SER A 33 -10.61 -8.58 1.57
CA SER A 33 -10.50 -8.90 3.00
C SER A 33 -9.31 -8.18 3.65
N VAL A 34 -8.23 -8.00 2.89
CA VAL A 34 -7.00 -7.35 3.31
C VAL A 34 -6.50 -6.47 2.16
N ILE A 35 -6.00 -5.29 2.50
CA ILE A 35 -5.23 -4.44 1.59
C ILE A 35 -3.89 -4.06 2.20
N GLY A 36 -2.83 -4.13 1.40
CA GLY A 36 -1.52 -3.56 1.70
C GLY A 36 -1.36 -2.23 0.98
N LEU A 37 -0.79 -1.24 1.65
CA LEU A 37 -0.63 0.13 1.16
C LEU A 37 0.83 0.56 1.23
N ASP A 38 1.29 1.20 0.17
CA ASP A 38 2.60 1.85 0.06
C ASP A 38 2.48 3.02 -0.92
N ALA A 39 3.29 4.07 -0.75
CA ALA A 39 3.18 5.28 -1.57
C ALA A 39 4.55 5.85 -1.93
N GLU A 40 4.65 6.43 -3.13
CA GLU A 40 5.85 7.13 -3.60
C GLU A 40 5.52 8.60 -3.82
N TRP A 41 6.35 9.49 -3.27
CA TRP A 41 6.18 10.94 -3.38
C TRP A 41 7.40 11.62 -4.00
N LYS A 42 7.15 12.79 -4.61
CA LYS A 42 8.23 13.60 -5.18
C LYS A 42 9.21 14.05 -4.08
N PRO A 43 10.53 14.00 -4.35
CA PRO A 43 11.52 14.52 -3.42
C PRO A 43 11.36 16.03 -3.27
N ILE A 44 11.47 16.53 -2.04
CA ILE A 44 11.52 17.96 -1.75
C ILE A 44 12.91 18.47 -2.18
N ARG A 45 13.00 19.20 -3.29
CA ARG A 45 14.27 19.72 -3.84
C ARG A 45 14.67 21.09 -3.28
N THR A 46 13.73 21.85 -2.71
CA THR A 46 13.95 23.18 -2.11
C THR A 46 13.13 23.29 -0.83
N ARG A 47 13.48 24.20 0.10
CA ARG A 47 12.62 24.48 1.28
C ARG A 47 11.26 24.98 0.79
N GLN A 48 10.31 24.06 0.67
CA GLN A 48 8.90 24.33 0.44
C GLN A 48 8.18 24.08 1.76
N ASP A 49 7.28 24.99 2.12
CA ASP A 49 6.45 24.88 3.32
C ASP A 49 5.26 23.91 3.13
N THR A 50 5.24 23.15 2.03
CA THR A 50 4.16 22.24 1.65
C THR A 50 4.58 20.78 1.77
N PHE A 51 3.63 19.91 2.09
CA PHE A 51 3.85 18.47 2.09
C PHE A 51 4.21 17.96 0.68
N PRO A 52 5.04 16.90 0.56
CA PRO A 52 5.28 16.22 -0.70
C PRO A 52 3.99 15.77 -1.38
N THR A 53 3.94 15.91 -2.71
CA THR A 53 2.86 15.33 -3.51
C THR A 53 3.14 13.85 -3.75
N VAL A 54 2.18 13.01 -3.36
CA VAL A 54 2.18 11.58 -3.69
C VAL A 54 1.92 11.43 -5.18
N CYS A 55 2.76 10.68 -5.87
CA CYS A 55 2.67 10.46 -7.31
C CYS A 55 2.22 9.04 -7.66
N LEU A 56 2.62 8.06 -6.84
CA LEU A 56 2.20 6.68 -7.00
C LEU A 56 1.63 6.17 -5.69
N LEU A 57 0.50 5.47 -5.75
CA LEU A 57 -0.04 4.70 -4.64
C LEU A 57 -0.13 3.24 -5.05
N GLN A 58 0.52 2.37 -4.30
CA GLN A 58 0.48 0.93 -4.48
C GLN A 58 -0.56 0.33 -3.53
N ILE A 59 -1.46 -0.48 -4.08
CA ILE A 59 -2.49 -1.18 -3.31
C ILE A 59 -2.47 -2.66 -3.66
N ALA A 60 -2.06 -3.50 -2.71
CA ALA A 60 -2.13 -4.96 -2.85
C ALA A 60 -3.41 -5.47 -2.19
N CYS A 61 -4.31 -6.07 -2.97
CA CYS A 61 -5.61 -6.56 -2.53
C CYS A 61 -5.63 -8.08 -2.42
N ARG A 62 -6.25 -8.59 -1.36
CA ARG A 62 -6.66 -10.00 -1.26
C ARG A 62 -8.18 -10.09 -1.23
N LEU A 63 -8.78 -10.64 -2.27
CA LEU A 63 -10.24 -10.81 -2.34
C LEU A 63 -10.73 -11.85 -1.34
N VAL A 64 -11.99 -11.69 -0.89
CA VAL A 64 -12.71 -12.74 -0.16
C VAL A 64 -13.02 -13.87 -1.14
N GLY A 65 -12.54 -15.09 -0.87
CA GLY A 65 -12.89 -16.26 -1.68
C GLY A 65 -14.38 -16.60 -1.51
N ASN A 66 -15.07 -16.93 -2.61
CA ASN A 66 -16.41 -17.52 -2.53
C ASN A 66 -16.27 -18.97 -2.09
N ASP A 67 -17.04 -19.36 -1.07
CA ASP A 67 -17.01 -20.67 -0.40
C ASP A 67 -17.55 -21.84 -1.28
N ASP A 68 -17.92 -21.57 -2.54
CA ASP A 68 -18.41 -22.58 -3.48
C ASP A 68 -17.25 -23.30 -4.18
N SER A 69 -16.80 -24.38 -3.53
CA SER A 69 -16.34 -25.64 -4.13
C SER A 69 -15.81 -25.59 -5.58
N THR A 70 -14.64 -25.00 -5.80
CA THR A 70 -13.57 -25.54 -6.68
C THR A 70 -12.33 -24.62 -6.57
N ALA A 71 -11.43 -24.89 -5.62
CA ALA A 71 -10.02 -24.44 -5.62
C ALA A 71 -9.69 -23.03 -6.19
N GLN A 72 -10.55 -22.03 -6.01
CA GLN A 72 -10.25 -20.66 -6.39
C GLN A 72 -9.44 -20.03 -5.27
N GLN A 73 -8.13 -20.25 -5.39
CA GLN A 73 -7.09 -19.56 -4.64
C GLN A 73 -7.44 -18.07 -4.53
N ASN A 74 -7.37 -17.52 -3.32
CA ASN A 74 -7.55 -16.09 -3.05
C ASN A 74 -6.81 -15.26 -4.11
N GLU A 75 -7.56 -14.61 -4.99
CA GLU A 75 -6.97 -13.80 -6.04
C GLU A 75 -6.28 -12.60 -5.38
N SER A 76 -4.96 -12.51 -5.62
CA SER A 76 -4.13 -11.42 -5.13
C SER A 76 -3.87 -10.47 -6.30
N LEU A 77 -4.37 -9.24 -6.15
CA LEU A 77 -4.28 -8.19 -7.15
C LEU A 77 -3.37 -7.08 -6.64
N VAL A 78 -2.61 -6.45 -7.52
CA VAL A 78 -1.82 -5.25 -7.20
C VAL A 78 -2.27 -4.13 -8.11
N PHE A 79 -2.54 -2.97 -7.53
CA PHE A 79 -2.87 -1.76 -8.28
C PHE A 79 -1.77 -0.73 -8.09
N LEU A 80 -1.32 -0.15 -9.19
CA LEU A 80 -0.39 0.97 -9.23
C LEU A 80 -1.17 2.19 -9.72
N LEU A 81 -1.57 3.07 -8.80
CA LEU A 81 -2.36 4.24 -9.10
C LEU A 81 -1.43 5.43 -9.35
N ASP A 82 -1.46 5.96 -10.57
CA ASP A 82 -0.77 7.19 -10.91
C ASP A 82 -1.63 8.40 -10.50
N LEU A 83 -1.33 8.92 -9.31
CA LEU A 83 -2.04 10.07 -8.72
C LEU A 83 -1.71 11.39 -9.42
N SER A 84 -0.75 11.40 -10.35
CA SER A 84 -0.41 12.58 -11.14
C SER A 84 -1.31 12.76 -12.37
N THR A 85 -2.00 11.70 -12.80
CA THR A 85 -2.81 11.68 -14.02
C THR A 85 -4.29 11.39 -13.76
N ILE A 86 -4.61 10.52 -12.79
CA ILE A 86 -6.00 10.22 -12.49
C ILE A 86 -6.69 11.42 -11.78
N PRO A 87 -7.93 11.79 -12.15
CA PRO A 87 -8.68 12.80 -11.39
C PRO A 87 -8.91 12.32 -9.96
N LEU A 88 -8.30 12.96 -8.96
CA LEU A 88 -8.34 12.47 -7.58
C LEU A 88 -9.76 12.40 -6.99
N SER A 89 -10.64 13.32 -7.40
CA SER A 89 -12.06 13.28 -7.02
C SER A 89 -12.77 11.99 -7.44
N SER A 90 -12.31 11.31 -8.49
CA SER A 90 -12.90 10.05 -8.98
C SER A 90 -12.60 8.85 -8.08
N ILE A 91 -11.56 8.91 -7.25
CA ILE A 91 -11.16 7.84 -6.33
C ILE A 91 -11.28 8.24 -4.86
N TYR A 92 -11.53 9.51 -4.56
CA TYR A 92 -11.52 10.04 -3.19
C TYR A 92 -12.51 9.31 -2.27
N GLU A 93 -13.79 9.25 -2.65
CA GLU A 93 -14.80 8.58 -1.82
C GLU A 93 -14.54 7.08 -1.69
N LEU A 94 -14.13 6.42 -2.79
CA LEU A 94 -13.75 5.00 -2.77
C LEU A 94 -12.63 4.73 -1.75
N MET A 95 -11.57 5.54 -1.76
CA MET A 95 -10.45 5.41 -0.82
C MET A 95 -10.88 5.69 0.61
N LYS A 96 -11.69 6.73 0.82
CA LYS A 96 -12.19 7.15 2.13
C LYS A 96 -13.04 6.04 2.77
N ASP A 97 -13.94 5.45 2.00
CA ASP A 97 -14.80 4.34 2.44
C ASP A 97 -13.97 3.11 2.81
N VAL A 98 -12.98 2.75 1.98
CA VAL A 98 -12.12 1.58 2.19
C VAL A 98 -11.24 1.75 3.44
N PHE A 99 -10.72 2.96 3.69
CA PHE A 99 -9.89 3.24 4.86
C PHE A 99 -10.64 3.07 6.18
N VAL A 100 -11.94 3.36 6.23
CA VAL A 100 -12.75 3.20 7.45
C VAL A 100 -13.58 1.92 7.48
N SER A 101 -13.57 1.13 6.41
CA SER A 101 -14.35 -0.11 6.34
C SER A 101 -13.89 -1.13 7.40
N PRO A 102 -14.78 -1.57 8.31
CA PRO A 102 -14.44 -2.53 9.36
C PRO A 102 -14.18 -3.94 8.83
N HIS A 103 -14.58 -4.22 7.59
CA HIS A 103 -14.44 -5.53 6.95
C HIS A 103 -13.14 -5.71 6.17
N ILE A 104 -12.34 -4.65 6.05
CA ILE A 104 -11.10 -4.64 5.29
C ILE A 104 -9.96 -4.35 6.27
N LEU A 105 -9.05 -5.30 6.44
CA LEU A 105 -7.82 -5.08 7.20
C LEU A 105 -6.81 -4.31 6.34
N LYS A 106 -6.32 -3.17 6.85
CA LYS A 106 -5.28 -2.39 6.19
C LYS A 106 -3.91 -2.73 6.77
N LEU A 107 -2.94 -2.97 5.89
CA LEU A 107 -1.53 -3.20 6.22
C LEU A 107 -0.68 -2.09 5.60
N GLY A 108 0.32 -1.63 6.35
CA GLY A 108 1.35 -0.73 5.83
C GLY A 108 2.61 -0.79 6.70
N PHE A 109 3.72 -0.23 6.21
CA PHE A 109 4.96 -0.13 6.98
C PHE A 109 5.25 1.34 7.27
N LEU A 110 5.08 1.77 8.53
CA LEU A 110 5.24 3.17 8.92
C LEU A 110 4.38 4.17 8.10
N PHE A 111 3.24 3.69 7.60
CA PHE A 111 2.37 4.36 6.62
C PHE A 111 1.69 5.66 7.10
N LYS A 112 1.85 6.01 8.39
CA LYS A 112 1.24 7.21 8.95
C LYS A 112 1.72 8.49 8.26
N GLN A 113 2.99 8.55 7.86
CA GLN A 113 3.53 9.69 7.11
C GLN A 113 2.90 9.78 5.72
N ASP A 114 2.79 8.64 5.04
CA ASP A 114 2.24 8.52 3.70
C ASP A 114 0.77 8.95 3.68
N LEU A 115 -0.01 8.62 4.73
CA LEU A 115 -1.38 9.10 4.89
C LEU A 115 -1.49 10.62 4.96
N VAL A 116 -0.57 11.29 5.67
CA VAL A 116 -0.55 12.76 5.75
C VAL A 116 -0.29 13.35 4.36
N PHE A 117 0.68 12.79 3.64
CA PHE A 117 1.02 13.25 2.28
C PHE A 117 -0.11 12.97 1.29
N LEU A 118 -0.77 11.82 1.41
CA LEU A 118 -1.91 11.44 0.60
C LEU A 118 -3.09 12.39 0.84
N SER A 119 -3.45 12.63 2.10
CA SER A 119 -4.51 13.59 2.46
C SER A 119 -4.21 14.98 1.91
N SER A 120 -2.99 15.48 2.10
CA SER A 120 -2.56 16.78 1.54
C SER A 120 -2.61 16.81 0.01
N THR A 121 -2.28 15.70 -0.65
CA THR A 121 -2.30 15.58 -2.11
C THR A 121 -3.73 15.72 -2.64
N PHE A 122 -4.69 15.02 -2.05
CA PHE A 122 -6.11 15.11 -2.41
C PHE A 122 -6.69 16.51 -2.12
N CYS A 123 -6.37 17.09 -0.96
CA CYS A 123 -6.80 18.45 -0.62
C CYS A 123 -6.29 19.49 -1.61
N SER A 124 -5.05 19.37 -2.06
CA SER A 124 -4.45 20.31 -3.01
C SER A 124 -5.13 20.30 -4.39
N GLN A 125 -5.87 19.23 -4.71
CA GLN A 125 -6.65 19.08 -5.93
C GLN A 125 -8.16 19.29 -5.71
N GLY A 126 -8.57 19.90 -4.59
CA GLY A 126 -9.94 20.30 -4.33
C GLY A 126 -10.84 19.23 -3.71
N CYS A 127 -10.28 18.13 -3.21
CA CYS A 127 -11.02 17.21 -2.35
C CYS A 127 -11.09 17.75 -0.92
N ASP A 128 -12.07 17.29 -0.14
CA ASP A 128 -12.16 17.64 1.27
C ASP A 128 -10.99 17.03 2.08
N PRO A 129 -10.58 17.66 3.20
CA PRO A 129 -9.73 17.02 4.19
C PRO A 129 -10.27 15.63 4.58
N GLY A 130 -9.38 14.65 4.61
CA GLY A 130 -9.78 13.27 4.86
C GLY A 130 -8.62 12.33 5.15
N PHE A 131 -8.93 11.04 5.19
CA PHE A 131 -8.01 9.97 5.59
C PHE A 131 -7.47 10.09 7.02
N ASP A 132 -8.17 10.85 7.89
CA ASP A 132 -7.81 11.03 9.31
C ASP A 132 -7.88 9.72 10.12
N ARG A 133 -8.58 8.72 9.57
CA ARG A 133 -8.80 7.42 10.19
C ARG A 133 -8.58 6.31 9.17
N VAL A 134 -7.80 5.32 9.58
CA VAL A 134 -7.63 4.06 8.84
C VAL A 134 -7.80 2.93 9.85
N GLU A 135 -8.94 2.25 9.80
CA GLU A 135 -9.32 1.25 10.81
C GLU A 135 -10.13 0.12 10.17
N PRO A 136 -9.85 -1.17 10.46
CA PRO A 136 -8.71 -1.66 11.24
C PRO A 136 -7.40 -1.55 10.44
N TYR A 137 -6.33 -1.07 11.10
CA TYR A 137 -5.00 -0.89 10.51
C TYR A 137 -3.93 -1.58 11.35
N PHE A 138 -3.04 -2.29 10.68
CA PHE A 138 -1.91 -3.01 11.24
C PHE A 138 -0.60 -2.50 10.63
N ASP A 139 0.22 -1.87 11.47
CA ASP A 139 1.57 -1.46 11.11
C ASP A 139 2.51 -2.68 11.19
N ILE A 140 3.17 -2.98 10.07
CA ILE A 140 4.08 -4.13 9.94
C ILE A 140 5.24 -4.03 10.93
N ALA A 141 5.79 -2.82 11.17
CA ALA A 141 6.87 -2.64 12.13
C ALA A 141 6.40 -2.97 13.56
N SER A 142 5.19 -2.52 13.93
CA SER A 142 4.57 -2.82 15.22
C SER A 142 4.29 -4.31 15.41
N ILE A 143 3.75 -5.00 14.40
CA ILE A 143 3.54 -6.46 14.44
C ILE A 143 4.87 -7.17 14.64
N TYR A 144 5.88 -6.83 13.83
CA TYR A 144 7.19 -7.45 13.92
C TYR A 144 7.81 -7.28 15.31
N ASN A 145 7.77 -6.06 15.87
CA ASN A 145 8.29 -5.78 17.21
C ASN A 145 7.55 -6.58 18.30
N TYR A 146 6.24 -6.71 18.19
CA TYR A 146 5.44 -7.54 19.10
C TYR A 146 5.84 -9.02 19.03
N LEU A 147 6.02 -9.56 17.82
CA LEU A 147 6.45 -10.94 17.62
C LEU A 147 7.86 -11.20 18.16
N GLN A 148 8.79 -10.24 18.03
CA GLN A 148 10.15 -10.36 18.59
C GLN A 148 10.15 -10.31 20.12
N HIS A 149 9.30 -9.48 20.74
CA HIS A 149 9.18 -9.42 22.20
C HIS A 149 8.75 -10.76 22.81
N ASN A 150 7.92 -11.52 22.10
CA ASN A 150 7.41 -12.81 22.57
C ASN A 150 8.38 -13.99 22.34
N GLN A 151 9.59 -13.75 21.78
CA GLN A 151 10.60 -14.78 21.65
C GLN A 151 11.52 -14.84 22.89
N PRO A 152 11.57 -15.98 23.62
CA PRO A 152 12.42 -16.10 24.80
C PRO A 152 13.90 -15.96 24.42
N GLY A 153 14.59 -14.99 25.04
CA GLY A 153 16.04 -14.81 24.91
C GLY A 153 16.50 -13.74 23.91
N ARG A 154 15.62 -13.09 23.15
CA ARG A 154 15.99 -11.96 22.27
C ARG A 154 15.89 -10.61 23.01
N LYS A 155 16.97 -9.82 22.99
CA LYS A 155 16.98 -8.43 23.46
C LYS A 155 16.24 -7.54 22.45
N MET A 156 15.50 -6.54 22.94
CA MET A 156 14.85 -5.55 22.07
C MET A 156 15.90 -4.88 21.16
N PRO A 157 15.70 -4.86 19.84
CA PRO A 157 16.45 -3.98 18.96
C PRO A 157 16.20 -2.52 19.38
N LYS A 158 17.27 -1.74 19.56
CA LYS A 158 17.16 -0.30 19.86
C LYS A 158 16.65 0.52 18.66
N GLU A 159 16.69 -0.06 17.47
CA GLU A 159 16.34 0.58 16.21
C GLU A 159 15.23 -0.21 15.51
N THR A 160 14.26 0.51 14.95
CA THR A 160 13.22 -0.07 14.10
C THR A 160 13.87 -0.64 12.85
N LYS A 161 13.69 -1.94 12.60
CA LYS A 161 14.19 -2.58 11.39
C LYS A 161 13.41 -2.09 10.17
N GLY A 162 14.13 -1.88 9.07
CA GLY A 162 13.52 -1.57 7.79
C GLY A 162 12.75 -2.75 7.21
N LEU A 163 11.78 -2.46 6.34
CA LEU A 163 10.91 -3.47 5.72
C LEU A 163 11.70 -4.60 5.03
N SER A 164 12.80 -4.29 4.33
CA SER A 164 13.63 -5.32 3.68
C SER A 164 14.16 -6.37 4.65
N THR A 165 14.61 -5.94 5.82
CA THR A 165 15.17 -6.82 6.85
C THR A 165 14.07 -7.65 7.48
N ILE A 166 12.88 -7.06 7.67
CA ILE A 166 11.70 -7.79 8.13
C ILE A 166 11.31 -8.87 7.11
N CYS A 167 11.25 -8.54 5.81
CA CYS A 167 10.93 -9.51 4.76
C CYS A 167 11.97 -10.63 4.68
N GLU A 168 13.26 -10.32 4.79
CA GLU A 168 14.32 -11.33 4.79
C GLU A 168 14.19 -12.28 5.99
N GLU A 169 13.95 -11.74 7.19
CA GLU A 169 13.86 -12.55 8.41
C GLU A 169 12.57 -13.38 8.52
N ILE A 170 11.44 -12.84 8.04
CA ILE A 170 10.12 -13.47 8.20
C ILE A 170 9.75 -14.31 6.99
N LEU A 171 10.09 -13.85 5.78
CA LEU A 171 9.65 -14.48 4.52
C LEU A 171 10.81 -15.14 3.76
N GLY A 172 12.06 -14.96 4.18
CA GLY A 172 13.21 -15.63 3.59
C GLY A 172 13.65 -15.08 2.22
N PHE A 173 13.16 -13.91 1.82
CA PHE A 173 13.56 -13.25 0.57
C PHE A 173 14.06 -11.83 0.81
N SER A 174 15.03 -11.41 -0.01
CA SER A 174 15.59 -10.06 0.06
C SER A 174 14.83 -9.11 -0.86
N LEU A 175 14.47 -7.93 -0.35
CA LEU A 175 13.91 -6.85 -1.16
C LEU A 175 15.02 -5.96 -1.72
N SER A 176 15.02 -5.76 -3.03
CA SER A 176 15.92 -4.80 -3.69
C SER A 176 15.51 -3.37 -3.33
N LYS A 177 16.48 -2.58 -2.84
CA LYS A 177 16.30 -1.15 -2.53
C LYS A 177 16.78 -0.22 -3.64
N VAL A 178 17.17 -0.76 -4.80
CA VAL A 178 17.85 0.00 -5.87
C VAL A 178 17.00 1.15 -6.40
N LEU A 179 15.67 1.05 -6.33
CA LEU A 179 14.76 2.07 -6.87
C LEU A 179 14.34 3.14 -5.84
N TYR A 180 14.58 2.92 -4.54
CA TYR A 180 14.14 3.81 -3.45
C TYR A 180 14.75 5.23 -3.51
N PHE A 181 15.83 5.43 -4.28
CA PHE A 181 16.51 6.72 -4.41
C PHE A 181 16.76 7.17 -5.86
N ASN A 182 16.19 6.49 -6.87
CA ASN A 182 16.48 6.79 -8.29
C ASN A 182 15.73 8.03 -8.80
N THR A 183 16.06 9.17 -8.22
CA THR A 183 15.57 10.51 -8.59
C THR A 183 16.17 11.05 -9.90
N HIS A 184 17.05 10.29 -10.55
CA HIS A 184 17.68 10.65 -11.82
C HIS A 184 17.00 10.09 -13.07
N ILE A 185 15.98 9.21 -12.96
CA ILE A 185 15.36 8.58 -14.14
C ILE A 185 14.11 9.35 -14.64
N LEU A 186 13.55 10.26 -13.86
CA LEU A 186 12.38 11.07 -14.28
C LEU A 186 12.73 12.45 -14.86
N SER A 187 13.96 12.62 -15.35
CA SER A 187 14.39 13.81 -16.09
C SER A 187 14.76 13.43 -17.53
N ILE A 188 13.79 12.99 -18.33
CA ILE A 188 13.85 13.03 -19.80
C ILE A 188 12.50 13.52 -20.31
#